data_AF-A0A7C7VQN6-F1
#
_entry.id   AF-A0A7C7VQN6-F1
#
_cell.length_a   1.000
_cell.length_b   1.000
_cell.length_c   1.000
_cell.angle_alpha   90.00
_cell.angle_beta   90.00
_cell.angle_gamma   90.00
#
_symmetry.space_group_name_H-M   'P 1'
#
loop_
_entity.id
_entity.type
_entity.pdbx_description
1 polymer ?
#
loop_
_entity_poly.entity_id
_entity_poly.type
_entity_poly.pdbx_seq_one_letter_code
_entity_poly.pdbx_strand_id
1 'polypeptide(L)' 'MEELVALVVEKTDVSEEQAGVVVEVVLDFIKGKLPASIAGQLDAVLEGKSDLGSAADALGSLFG' A
#
# COMPACT_ATOMS: atom_id res chain seq x y z
N MET A 1 4.98 1.12 5.47
CA MET A 1 5.64 2.14 4.62
C MET A 1 7.12 1.87 4.44
N GLU A 2 7.90 1.72 5.51
CA GLU A 2 9.37 1.53 5.44
C GLU A 2 9.81 0.34 4.56
N GLU A 3 9.13 -0.80 4.66
CA GLU A 3 9.43 -1.98 3.82
C GLU A 3 9.20 -1.72 2.32
N LEU A 4 8.14 -0.97 1.97
CA LEU A 4 7.86 -0.61 0.58
C LEU A 4 8.89 0.38 0.04
N VAL A 5 9.32 1.34 0.86
CA VAL A 5 10.38 2.29 0.52
C VAL A 5 11.69 1.55 0.30
N ALA A 6 12.07 0.62 1.19
CA ALA A 6 13.28 -0.19 1.05
C ALA A 6 13.26 -1.03 -0.24
N LEU A 7 12.13 -1.66 -0.58
CA LEU A 7 11.96 -2.38 -1.84
C LEU A 7 12.13 -1.47 -3.06
N VAL A 8 11.57 -0.27 -3.03
CA VAL A 8 11.72 0.68 -4.15
C VAL A 8 13.18 1.10 -4.29
N VAL A 9 13.87 1.43 -3.19
CA VAL A 9 15.31 1.76 -3.20
C VAL A 9 16.11 0.60 -3.80
N GLU A 10 15.91 -0.63 -3.30
CA GLU A 10 16.63 -1.83 -3.74
C GLU A 10 16.44 -2.11 -5.23
N LYS A 11 15.23 -1.89 -5.77
CA LYS A 11 14.88 -2.25 -7.16
C LYS A 11 15.10 -1.14 -8.17
N THR A 12 15.17 0.12 -7.75
CA THR A 12 15.21 1.28 -8.67
C THR A 12 16.43 2.17 -8.50
N ASP A 13 17.25 1.93 -7.48
CA ASP A 13 18.47 2.70 -7.19
C ASP A 13 18.20 4.21 -7.01
N VAL A 14 17.02 4.54 -6.47
CA VAL A 14 16.64 5.91 -6.09
C VAL A 14 16.97 6.15 -4.62
N SER A 15 17.14 7.42 -4.24
CA SER A 15 17.33 7.76 -2.83
C SER A 15 16.10 7.41 -1.99
N GLU A 16 16.30 7.12 -0.70
CA GLU A 16 15.22 6.78 0.24
C GLU A 16 14.16 7.88 0.33
N GLU A 17 14.58 9.14 0.25
CA GLU A 17 13.71 10.32 0.24
C GLU A 17 12.85 10.37 -1.03
N GLN A 18 13.43 10.04 -2.19
CA GLN A 18 12.68 9.90 -3.44
C GLN A 18 11.75 8.68 -3.42
N ALA A 19 12.19 7.56 -2.84
CA ALA A 19 11.38 6.35 -2.72
C ALA A 19 10.14 6.58 -1.85
N GLY A 20 10.26 7.35 -0.77
CA GLY A 20 9.11 7.78 0.04
C GLY A 20 8.05 8.50 -0.79
N VAL A 21 8.47 9.51 -1.58
CA VAL A 21 7.58 10.27 -2.46
C VAL A 21 6.94 9.37 -3.53
N VAL A 22 7.70 8.43 -4.11
CA VAL A 22 7.18 7.49 -5.11
C VAL A 22 6.09 6.60 -4.51
N VAL A 23 6.31 6.07 -3.31
CA VAL A 23 5.33 5.23 -2.61
C VAL A 23 4.06 6.03 -2.32
N GLU A 24 4.17 7.27 -1.83
CA GLU A 24 3.00 8.14 -1.60
C GLU A 24 2.19 8.40 -2.87
N VAL A 25 2.85 8.76 -3.98
CA VAL A 25 2.17 9.01 -5.27
C VAL A 25 1.40 7.78 -5.76
N VAL A 26 1.99 6.59 -5.64
CA VAL A 26 1.34 5.34 -6.05
C VAL A 26 0.16 5.01 -5.13
N LEU A 27 0.33 5.20 -3.82
CA LEU A 27 -0.75 4.98 -2.85
C LEU A 27 -1.92 5.93 -3.08
N ASP A 28 -1.67 7.21 -3.33
CA ASP A 28 -2.69 8.19 -3.63
C ASP A 28 -3.43 7.86 -4.94
N PHE A 29 -2.72 7.42 -5.96
CA PHE A 29 -3.33 6.96 -7.20
C PHE A 29 -4.26 5.76 -6.96
N ILE A 30 -3.81 4.77 -6.19
CA ILE A 30 -4.59 3.59 -5.85
C ILE A 30 -5.82 3.99 -5.01
N LYS A 31 -5.65 4.83 -3.99
CA LYS A 31 -6.75 5.36 -3.16
C LYS A 31 -7.78 6.12 -3.98
N GLY A 32 -7.35 6.91 -4.97
CA GLY A 32 -8.23 7.61 -5.89
C GLY A 32 -9.00 6.70 -6.85
N LYS A 33 -8.54 5.45 -7.04
CA LYS A 33 -9.20 4.44 -7.89
C LYS A 33 -10.01 3.41 -7.09
N LEU A 34 -9.72 3.24 -5.81
CA LEU A 34 -10.41 2.30 -4.94
C LEU A 34 -11.72 2.91 -4.41
N PRO A 35 -12.82 2.13 -4.37
CA PRO A 35 -14.00 2.48 -3.60
C PRO A 35 -13.65 2.78 -2.15
N ALA A 36 -14.37 3.73 -1.54
CA ALA A 36 -14.13 4.17 -0.16
C ALA A 36 -14.18 3.02 0.88
N SER A 37 -14.88 1.93 0.58
CA SER A 37 -14.93 0.72 1.40
C SER A 37 -13.60 -0.03 1.51
N ILE A 38 -12.71 0.10 0.51
CA ILE A 38 -11.42 -0.60 0.45
C ILE A 38 -10.29 0.32 0.89
N ALA A 39 -10.39 1.63 0.64
CA ALA A 39 -9.37 2.60 1.01
C ALA A 39 -9.00 2.53 2.50
N GLY A 40 -10.01 2.44 3.39
CA GLY A 40 -9.78 2.32 4.83
C GLY A 40 -9.14 1.00 5.26
N GLN A 41 -9.32 -0.08 4.49
CA GLN A 41 -8.65 -1.37 4.75
C GLN A 41 -7.19 -1.35 4.29
N LEU A 42 -6.92 -0.68 3.16
CA LEU A 42 -5.56 -0.49 2.65
C LEU A 42 -4.71 0.32 3.65
N ASP A 43 -5.27 1.40 4.22
CA ASP A 43 -4.59 2.18 5.26
C ASP A 43 -4.28 1.33 6.49
N ALA A 44 -5.22 0.50 6.95
CA ALA A 44 -5.00 -0.38 8.10
C ALA A 44 -3.87 -1.41 7.85
N VAL A 45 -3.73 -1.93 6.63
CA VAL A 45 -2.62 -2.81 6.23
C VAL A 45 -1.30 -2.05 6.17
N LEU A 46 -1.29 -0.87 5.56
CA LEU A 46 -0.08 -0.05 5.40
C LEU A 46 0.49 0.46 6.73
N GLU A 47 -0.39 0.69 7.71
CA GLU A 47 -0.03 1.06 9.08
C GLU A 47 0.37 -0.16 9.94
N GLY A 48 0.30 -1.38 9.39
CA GLY A 48 0.57 -2.61 10.14
C GLY A 48 -0.45 -2.87 11.26
N LYS A 49 -1.61 -2.20 11.22
CA LYS A 49 -2.68 -2.31 12.23
C LYS A 49 -3.71 -3.36 11.89
N SER A 50 -3.71 -3.88 10.65
CA SER A 50 -4.56 -4.98 10.22
C SER A 50 -3.79 -6.28 10.20
N ASP A 51 -4.42 -7.35 10.69
CA ASP A 51 -3.97 -8.70 10.45
C ASP A 51 -4.00 -8.95 8.93
N LEU A 52 -2.86 -9.32 8.35
CA LEU A 52 -2.69 -9.45 6.90
C LEU A 52 -3.66 -10.51 6.32
N GLY A 53 -4.04 -11.49 7.14
CA GLY A 53 -5.06 -12.50 6.79
C GLY A 53 -6.44 -11.88 6.54
N SER A 54 -6.88 -10.95 7.38
CA SER A 54 -8.19 -10.29 7.23
C SER A 54 -8.25 -9.38 5.99
N ALA A 55 -7.12 -8.77 5.61
CA ALA A 55 -7.03 -7.99 4.39
C ALA A 55 -7.04 -8.87 3.13
N ALA A 56 -6.38 -10.03 3.19
CA ALA A 56 -6.42 -11.02 2.10
C ALA A 56 -7.83 -11.58 1.87
N ASP A 57 -8.59 -11.86 2.93
CA ASP A 57 -9.97 -12.35 2.84
C ASP A 57 -10.93 -11.31 2.25
N ALA A 58 -10.76 -10.04 2.62
CA ALA A 58 -11.53 -8.92 2.06
C ALA A 58 -11.26 -8.75 0.56
N LEU A 59 -9.99 -8.86 0.15
CA LEU A 59 -9.60 -8.78 -1.26
C LEU A 59 -10.09 -10.01 -2.05
N GLY A 60 -10.02 -11.20 -1.47
CA GLY A 60 -10.59 -12.42 -2.05
C GLY A 60 -12.10 -12.35 -2.26
N SER A 61 -12.83 -11.68 -1.36
CA SER A 61 -14.29 -11.48 -1.48
C SER A 61 -14.69 -10.43 -2.53
N LEU A 62 -13.76 -9.59 -2.97
CA LEU A 62 -13.99 -8.55 -3.99
C LEU A 62 -13.65 -9.02 -5.40
N PHE A 63 -12.74 -9.98 -5.52
CA PHE A 63 -12.29 -10.56 -6.79
C PHE A 63 -12.89 -11.95 -7.06
N GLY A 64 -13.71 -12.47 -6.14
CA GLY A 64 -14.39 -13.77 -6.21
C GLY A 64 -15.84 -13.68 -6.66
#